data_AF-A0A447JIY5-F1
#
_entry.id   AF-A0A447JIY5-F1
#
_cell.length_a   1.000
_cell.length_b   1.000
_cell.length_c   1.000
_cell.angle_alpha   90.00
_cell.angle_beta   90.00
_cell.angle_gamma   90.00
#
_symmetry.space_group_name_H-M   'P 1'
#
loop_
_entity.id
_entity.type
_entity.pdbx_description
1 polymer ?
#
loop_
_entity_poly.entity_id
_entity_poly.type
_entity_poly.pdbx_seq_one_letter_code
_entity_poly.pdbx_strand_id
1 'polypeptide(L)'
;MPQAEIDAHRARALNPEHPVIRGTSANPDTYFQSREATNPWYNAVYDHVEEAMKAFGDATGRQYQPFEYYGHPQAERVIIMMGSALGTCEEVVDELLIRGEKVGVLKVRLFRPFSAKHLLQALPETVRAIAVLDRTKEPGAQAEPLYLDVMTALAEAFNNGERETLPRTIGGRYGLSSKEFGPACVLAVFNELSRAKPKPRFTVGIYDDVTNLSLPLPENTLPAALNLKRYFTAWEATAAYPPRKIILKLSVILRRGMRKVISFMTLKKLAGSRYRTCASAKNPFVPLT
;
A
#
# COMPACT_ATOMS: atom_id res chain seq x y z
N MET A 1 -14.90 -21.82 -5.85
CA MET A 1 -14.90 -21.07 -7.12
C MET A 1 -16.36 -20.90 -7.57
N PRO A 2 -16.76 -19.73 -8.09
CA PRO A 2 -18.13 -19.44 -8.49
C PRO A 2 -18.47 -20.10 -9.85
N GLN A 3 -18.83 -21.39 -9.83
CA GLN A 3 -19.02 -22.20 -11.05
C GLN A 3 -20.23 -21.73 -11.87
N ALA A 4 -21.32 -21.35 -11.21
CA ALA A 4 -22.54 -20.89 -11.88
C ALA A 4 -22.29 -19.60 -12.70
N GLU A 5 -21.49 -18.68 -12.16
CA GLU A 5 -21.11 -17.42 -12.79
C GLU A 5 -20.20 -17.64 -14.00
N ILE A 6 -19.28 -18.61 -13.92
CA ILE A 6 -18.43 -19.05 -15.03
C ILE A 6 -19.28 -19.64 -16.16
N ASP A 7 -20.22 -20.52 -15.83
CA ASP A 7 -21.10 -21.14 -16.82
C ASP A 7 -22.05 -20.10 -17.45
N ALA A 8 -22.57 -19.16 -16.66
CA ALA A 8 -23.36 -18.05 -17.17
C ALA A 8 -22.54 -17.13 -18.11
N HIS A 9 -21.26 -16.89 -17.82
CA HIS A 9 -20.37 -16.16 -18.74
C HIS A 9 -20.20 -16.92 -20.06
N ARG A 10 -19.97 -18.24 -20.01
CA ARG A 10 -19.83 -19.08 -21.21
C ARG A 10 -21.12 -19.13 -22.03
N ALA A 11 -22.29 -19.20 -21.38
CA ALA A 11 -23.58 -19.15 -22.05
C ALA A 11 -23.80 -17.83 -22.82
N ARG A 12 -23.17 -16.73 -22.40
CA ARG A 12 -23.16 -15.44 -23.10
C ARG A 12 -22.04 -15.32 -24.13
N ALA A 13 -21.28 -16.37 -24.46
CA ALA A 13 -20.27 -16.28 -25.52
C ALA A 13 -20.92 -16.10 -26.91
N LEU A 14 -20.18 -15.53 -27.86
CA LEU A 14 -20.60 -15.54 -29.26
C LEU A 14 -20.48 -16.96 -29.80
N ASN A 15 -21.60 -17.53 -30.25
CA ASN A 15 -21.68 -18.88 -30.81
C ASN A 15 -22.75 -18.91 -31.91
N PRO A 16 -22.48 -19.47 -33.10
CA PRO A 16 -23.48 -19.62 -34.15
C PRO A 16 -24.70 -20.45 -33.74
N GLU A 17 -24.56 -21.40 -32.80
CA GLU A 17 -25.66 -22.24 -32.31
C GLU A 17 -26.63 -21.47 -31.38
N HIS A 18 -26.19 -20.34 -30.82
CA HIS A 18 -27.00 -19.45 -30.00
C HIS A 18 -26.59 -17.98 -30.24
N PRO A 19 -26.89 -17.44 -31.44
CA PRO A 19 -26.35 -16.17 -31.89
C PRO A 19 -26.97 -14.98 -31.17
N VAL A 20 -26.17 -13.94 -30.95
CA VAL A 20 -26.60 -12.65 -30.39
C VAL A 20 -25.94 -11.51 -31.15
N ILE A 21 -26.64 -10.38 -31.27
CA ILE A 21 -26.08 -9.15 -31.85
C ILE A 21 -25.44 -8.32 -30.73
N ARG A 22 -24.24 -7.78 -30.97
CA ARG A 22 -23.51 -6.88 -30.06
C ARG A 22 -22.85 -5.76 -30.84
N GLY A 23 -22.62 -4.62 -30.18
CA GLY A 23 -21.95 -3.49 -30.80
C GLY A 23 -22.79 -2.80 -31.88
N THR A 24 -24.10 -2.76 -31.69
CA THR A 24 -25.01 -2.02 -32.59
C THR A 24 -24.70 -0.53 -32.56
N SER A 25 -24.99 0.16 -33.67
CA SER A 25 -25.09 1.62 -33.66
C SER A 25 -26.38 2.03 -32.95
N ALA A 26 -26.33 3.06 -32.13
CA ALA A 26 -27.48 3.61 -31.42
C ALA A 26 -27.55 5.12 -31.60
N ASN A 27 -28.75 5.63 -31.82
CA ASN A 27 -29.02 7.06 -31.91
C ASN A 27 -29.10 7.70 -30.51
N PRO A 28 -29.11 9.04 -30.42
CA PRO A 28 -29.24 9.75 -29.14
C PRO A 28 -30.50 9.40 -28.34
N ASP A 29 -31.54 8.86 -28.99
CA ASP A 29 -32.81 8.45 -28.38
C ASP A 29 -32.69 7.29 -27.38
N THR A 30 -31.68 6.44 -27.52
CA THR A 30 -31.53 5.17 -26.78
C THR A 30 -30.14 4.95 -26.20
N TYR A 31 -29.13 5.64 -26.73
CA TYR A 31 -27.74 5.44 -26.32
C TYR A 31 -27.51 5.78 -24.84
N PHE A 32 -28.09 6.88 -24.34
CA PHE A 32 -27.85 7.30 -22.96
C PHE A 32 -28.45 6.30 -21.96
N GLN A 33 -29.69 5.87 -22.16
CA GLN A 33 -30.36 4.86 -21.34
C GLN A 33 -29.58 3.53 -21.34
N SER A 34 -29.06 3.13 -22.50
CA SER A 34 -28.26 1.91 -22.63
C SER A 34 -26.91 2.00 -21.89
N ARG A 35 -26.33 3.20 -21.78
CA ARG A 35 -25.11 3.42 -20.98
C ARG A 35 -25.38 3.35 -19.48
N GLU A 36 -26.44 4.00 -19.01
CA GLU A 36 -26.86 3.97 -17.60
C GLU A 36 -27.33 2.58 -17.14
N ALA A 37 -27.83 1.76 -18.08
CA ALA A 37 -28.21 0.40 -17.78
C ALA A 37 -27.07 -0.42 -17.18
N THR A 38 -25.80 -0.05 -17.39
CA THR A 38 -24.64 -0.78 -16.83
C THR A 38 -24.35 -0.49 -15.34
N ASN A 39 -25.02 0.51 -14.75
CA ASN A 39 -24.75 0.96 -13.38
C ASN A 39 -24.84 -0.15 -12.31
N PRO A 40 -25.82 -1.08 -12.32
CA PRO A 40 -25.91 -2.13 -11.31
C PRO A 40 -24.64 -3.00 -11.24
N TRP A 41 -23.97 -3.22 -12.37
CA TRP A 41 -22.72 -3.99 -12.40
C TRP A 41 -21.59 -3.23 -11.72
N TYR A 42 -21.42 -1.93 -12.02
CA TYR A 42 -20.39 -1.11 -11.38
C TYR A 42 -20.64 -0.92 -9.88
N ASN A 43 -21.90 -0.76 -9.46
CA ASN A 43 -22.28 -0.63 -8.06
C ASN A 43 -21.90 -1.88 -7.24
N ALA A 44 -21.98 -3.07 -7.85
CA ALA A 44 -21.65 -4.34 -7.20
C ALA A 44 -20.13 -4.67 -7.19
N VAL A 45 -19.30 -4.00 -8.00
CA VAL A 45 -17.87 -4.37 -8.14
C VAL A 45 -17.12 -4.27 -6.81
N TYR A 46 -17.39 -3.25 -6.00
CA TYR A 46 -16.69 -3.08 -4.73
C TYR A 46 -16.83 -4.32 -3.85
N ASP A 47 -18.08 -4.77 -3.64
CA ASP A 47 -18.40 -5.91 -2.78
C ASP A 47 -17.75 -7.20 -3.31
N HIS A 48 -17.80 -7.43 -4.63
CA HIS A 48 -17.14 -8.59 -5.24
C HIS A 48 -15.61 -8.56 -5.10
N VAL A 49 -14.98 -7.39 -5.17
CA VAL A 49 -13.53 -7.25 -4.94
C VAL A 49 -13.20 -7.51 -3.47
N GLU A 50 -14.00 -7.01 -2.54
CA GLU A 50 -13.83 -7.24 -1.10
C GLU A 50 -13.98 -8.73 -0.76
N GLU A 51 -15.01 -9.41 -1.28
CA GLU A 51 -15.21 -10.85 -1.14
C GLU A 51 -14.02 -11.65 -1.66
N ALA A 52 -13.49 -11.28 -2.84
CA ALA A 52 -12.32 -11.92 -3.42
C ALA A 52 -11.05 -11.69 -2.57
N MET A 53 -10.86 -10.49 -2.03
CA MET A 53 -9.76 -10.18 -1.11
C MET A 53 -9.87 -10.97 0.19
N LYS A 54 -11.09 -11.10 0.74
CA LYS A 54 -11.35 -11.94 1.91
C LYS A 54 -11.04 -13.40 1.65
N ALA A 55 -11.53 -13.97 0.55
CA ALA A 55 -11.25 -15.36 0.19
C ALA A 55 -9.74 -15.61 0.00
N PHE A 56 -9.00 -14.63 -0.54
CA PHE A 56 -7.54 -14.66 -0.61
C PHE A 56 -6.89 -14.64 0.78
N GLY A 57 -7.42 -13.84 1.70
CA GLY A 57 -7.01 -13.80 3.09
C GLY A 57 -7.21 -15.14 3.79
N ASP A 58 -8.39 -15.74 3.65
CA ASP A 58 -8.71 -17.05 4.22
C ASP A 58 -7.78 -18.16 3.70
N ALA A 59 -7.39 -18.09 2.42
CA ALA A 59 -6.51 -19.08 1.79
C ALA A 59 -5.01 -18.88 2.10
N THR A 60 -4.56 -17.65 2.32
CA THR A 60 -3.12 -17.33 2.39
C THR A 60 -2.65 -16.74 3.72
N GLY A 61 -3.58 -16.35 4.59
CA GLY A 61 -3.32 -15.59 5.81
C GLY A 61 -2.99 -14.11 5.59
N ARG A 62 -3.00 -13.60 4.35
CA ARG A 62 -2.71 -12.20 4.02
C ARG A 62 -4.01 -11.46 3.73
N GLN A 63 -4.39 -10.61 4.67
CA GLN A 63 -5.61 -9.81 4.57
C GLN A 63 -5.35 -8.57 3.70
N TYR A 64 -6.34 -8.22 2.89
CA TYR A 64 -6.36 -7.00 2.08
C TYR A 64 -7.76 -6.39 2.14
N GLN A 65 -7.81 -5.08 1.97
CA GLN A 65 -9.05 -4.33 1.77
C GLN A 65 -8.88 -3.39 0.57
N PRO A 66 -9.97 -3.02 -0.12
CA PRO A 66 -9.93 -2.02 -1.20
C PRO A 66 -9.27 -0.69 -0.78
N PHE A 67 -9.48 -0.30 0.47
CA PHE A 67 -8.81 0.81 1.16
C PHE A 67 -8.27 0.31 2.50
N GLU A 68 -6.97 0.49 2.74
CA GLU A 68 -6.32 0.03 3.98
C GLU A 68 -5.72 1.21 4.71
N TYR A 69 -5.97 1.33 6.01
CA TYR A 69 -5.29 2.31 6.86
C TYR A 69 -4.15 1.68 7.65
N TYR A 70 -3.04 2.40 7.75
CA TYR A 70 -1.89 2.02 8.57
C TYR A 70 -1.34 3.24 9.30
N GLY A 71 -1.26 3.21 10.62
CA GLY A 71 -0.74 4.31 11.42
C GLY A 71 -1.43 4.45 12.76
N HIS A 72 -1.30 5.63 13.36
CA HIS A 72 -1.90 5.94 14.66
C HIS A 72 -3.43 5.87 14.57
N PRO A 73 -4.16 5.20 15.49
CA PRO A 73 -5.63 5.15 15.44
C PRO A 73 -6.31 6.54 15.51
N GLN A 74 -5.62 7.50 16.12
CA GLN A 74 -6.02 8.90 16.18
C GLN A 74 -5.04 9.80 15.42
N ALA A 75 -4.69 9.44 14.18
CA ALA A 75 -3.77 10.26 13.38
C ALA A 75 -4.37 11.64 13.09
N GLU A 76 -3.50 12.65 13.09
CA GLU A 76 -3.84 14.05 12.75
C GLU A 76 -3.37 14.40 11.33
N ARG A 77 -2.31 13.73 10.85
CA ARG A 77 -1.71 13.90 9.52
C ARG A 77 -1.67 12.56 8.78
N VAL A 78 -2.24 12.50 7.57
CA VAL A 78 -2.29 11.26 6.77
C VAL A 78 -1.78 11.47 5.35
N ILE A 79 -1.02 10.50 4.84
CA ILE A 79 -0.70 10.40 3.42
C ILE A 79 -1.68 9.43 2.74
N ILE A 80 -2.27 9.79 1.61
CA ILE A 80 -3.11 8.90 0.80
C ILE A 80 -2.39 8.64 -0.52
N MET A 81 -2.16 7.37 -0.85
CA MET A 81 -1.43 7.02 -2.07
C MET A 81 -1.69 5.58 -2.53
N MET A 82 -1.15 5.25 -3.71
CA MET A 82 -1.24 3.91 -4.29
C MET A 82 0.12 3.38 -4.76
N GLY A 83 0.21 2.06 -4.94
CA GLY A 83 1.36 1.41 -5.58
C GLY A 83 2.57 1.17 -4.66
N SER A 84 3.75 1.00 -5.27
CA SER A 84 4.93 0.43 -4.60
C SER A 84 5.54 1.28 -3.49
N ALA A 85 5.33 2.60 -3.51
CA ALA A 85 5.89 3.52 -2.53
C ALA A 85 5.24 3.43 -1.14
N LEU A 86 4.13 2.68 -1.02
CA LEU A 86 3.48 2.38 0.25
C LEU A 86 4.44 1.74 1.26
N GLY A 87 5.32 0.83 0.82
CA GLY A 87 6.25 0.16 1.72
C GLY A 87 7.22 1.13 2.41
N THR A 88 7.73 2.12 1.66
CA THR A 88 8.59 3.18 2.21
C THR A 88 7.81 4.12 3.13
N CYS A 89 6.55 4.40 2.82
CA CYS A 89 5.70 5.20 3.71
C CYS A 89 5.41 4.48 5.03
N GLU A 90 5.14 3.18 5.01
CA GLU A 90 4.93 2.38 6.22
C GLU A 90 6.17 2.39 7.13
N GLU A 91 7.37 2.19 6.55
CA GLU A 91 8.64 2.26 7.30
C GLU A 91 8.84 3.62 7.98
N VAL A 92 8.50 4.72 7.30
CA VAL A 92 8.59 6.06 7.87
C VAL A 92 7.52 6.29 8.93
N VAL A 93 6.29 5.82 8.70
CA VAL A 93 5.19 5.90 9.68
C VAL A 93 5.58 5.17 10.96
N ASP A 94 6.15 3.97 10.90
CA ASP A 94 6.61 3.22 12.07
C ASP A 94 7.56 4.03 12.95
N GLU A 95 8.55 4.66 12.33
CA GLU A 95 9.54 5.47 13.03
C GLU A 95 8.94 6.75 13.63
N LEU A 96 7.99 7.38 12.93
CA LEU A 96 7.27 8.55 13.44
C LEU A 96 6.34 8.16 14.60
N LEU A 97 5.72 6.97 14.58
CA LEU A 97 4.93 6.45 15.69
C LEU A 97 5.79 6.21 16.94
N ILE A 98 7.00 5.67 16.78
CA ILE A 98 7.97 5.50 17.89
C ILE A 98 8.32 6.84 18.52
N ARG A 99 8.37 7.92 17.72
CA ARG A 99 8.60 9.30 18.18
C ARG A 99 7.36 9.95 18.80
N GLY A 100 6.23 9.24 18.87
CA GLY A 100 4.98 9.74 19.42
C GLY A 100 4.19 10.63 18.47
N GLU A 101 4.53 10.66 17.17
CA GLU A 101 3.78 11.44 16.20
C GLU A 101 2.49 10.73 15.77
N LYS A 102 1.39 11.49 15.71
CA LYS A 102 0.08 11.00 15.27
C LYS A 102 -0.05 11.05 13.75
N VAL A 103 0.62 10.12 13.07
CA VAL A 103 0.64 10.03 11.60
C VAL A 103 0.07 8.71 11.10
N GLY A 104 -0.33 8.68 9.82
CA GLY A 104 -0.71 7.46 9.14
C GLY A 104 -0.62 7.54 7.62
N VAL A 105 -0.88 6.41 6.99
CA VAL A 105 -0.98 6.26 5.54
C VAL A 105 -2.24 5.46 5.20
N LEU A 106 -3.00 5.96 4.23
CA LEU A 106 -4.14 5.26 3.63
C LEU A 106 -3.71 4.74 2.26
N LYS A 107 -3.78 3.42 2.12
CA LYS A 107 -3.40 2.66 0.93
C LYS A 107 -4.63 2.46 0.05
N VAL A 108 -4.56 2.96 -1.18
CA VAL A 108 -5.62 2.74 -2.19
C VAL A 108 -5.25 1.51 -3.03
N ARG A 109 -6.05 0.44 -2.92
CA ARG A 109 -5.90 -0.80 -3.71
C ARG A 109 -6.88 -0.86 -4.87
N LEU A 110 -8.14 -0.50 -4.64
CA LEU A 110 -9.16 -0.40 -5.67
C LEU A 110 -9.36 1.06 -6.05
N PHE A 111 -8.70 1.50 -7.13
CA PHE A 111 -8.86 2.88 -7.62
C PHE A 111 -10.18 3.09 -8.36
N ARG A 112 -10.68 2.09 -9.09
CA ARG A 112 -11.97 2.16 -9.81
C ARG A 112 -12.74 0.84 -9.72
N PRO A 113 -14.06 0.87 -9.47
CA PRO A 113 -14.85 2.06 -9.07
C PRO A 113 -14.38 2.60 -7.72
N PHE A 114 -14.32 3.93 -7.61
CA PHE A 114 -13.84 4.60 -6.40
C PHE A 114 -14.98 4.70 -5.38
N SER A 115 -14.84 4.04 -4.24
CA SER A 115 -15.88 4.08 -3.20
C SER A 115 -15.53 5.10 -2.11
N ALA A 116 -16.10 6.30 -2.22
CA ALA A 116 -15.95 7.37 -1.24
C ALA A 116 -16.33 6.92 0.18
N LYS A 117 -17.46 6.20 0.31
CA LYS A 117 -17.92 5.61 1.57
C LYS A 117 -16.82 4.79 2.27
N HIS A 118 -16.20 3.85 1.57
CA HIS A 118 -15.20 2.95 2.16
C HIS A 118 -13.84 3.62 2.39
N LEU A 119 -13.46 4.59 1.53
CA LEU A 119 -12.30 5.45 1.79
C LEU A 119 -12.47 6.20 3.13
N LEU A 120 -13.62 6.84 3.32
CA LEU A 120 -13.92 7.64 4.52
C LEU A 120 -13.98 6.77 5.78
N GLN A 121 -14.59 5.58 5.70
CA GLN A 121 -14.61 4.61 6.80
C GLN A 121 -13.20 4.15 7.23
N ALA A 122 -12.26 4.05 6.30
CA ALA A 122 -10.88 3.70 6.59
C ALA A 122 -10.08 4.89 7.19
N LEU A 123 -10.54 6.13 7.02
CA LEU A 123 -9.81 7.32 7.43
C LEU A 123 -10.21 7.75 8.87
N PRO A 124 -9.27 7.87 9.82
CA PRO A 124 -9.62 8.31 11.17
C PRO A 124 -10.32 9.68 11.21
N GLU A 125 -11.31 9.85 12.09
CA GLU A 125 -12.04 11.11 12.24
C GLU A 125 -11.17 12.26 12.76
N THR A 126 -10.08 11.94 13.46
CA THR A 126 -9.14 12.91 14.03
C THR A 126 -8.25 13.59 12.98
N VAL A 127 -8.29 13.15 11.73
CA VAL A 127 -7.41 13.67 10.68
C VAL A 127 -7.75 15.13 10.39
N ARG A 128 -6.73 16.00 10.46
CA ARG A 128 -6.83 17.44 10.19
C ARG A 128 -6.06 17.86 8.94
N ALA A 129 -5.05 17.09 8.52
CA ALA A 129 -4.30 17.37 7.32
C ALA A 129 -4.00 16.10 6.51
N ILE A 130 -4.16 16.20 5.19
CA ILE A 130 -4.00 15.08 4.25
C ILE A 130 -3.06 15.50 3.11
N ALA A 131 -2.10 14.64 2.76
CA ALA A 131 -1.34 14.75 1.52
C ALA A 131 -1.72 13.59 0.59
N VAL A 132 -2.25 13.91 -0.59
CA VAL A 132 -2.53 12.91 -1.62
C VAL A 132 -1.36 12.85 -2.59
N LEU A 133 -0.79 11.67 -2.80
CA LEU A 133 0.38 11.48 -3.65
C LEU A 133 0.02 10.74 -4.93
N ASP A 134 0.25 11.41 -6.06
CA ASP A 134 -0.01 10.90 -7.39
C ASP A 134 1.30 10.61 -8.12
N ARG A 135 1.36 9.43 -8.75
CA ARG A 135 2.49 9.02 -9.60
C ARG A 135 2.22 9.32 -11.08
N THR A 136 1.66 10.49 -11.34
CA THR A 136 1.36 10.99 -12.69
C THR A 136 1.51 12.52 -12.72
N LYS A 137 1.44 13.10 -13.91
CA LYS A 137 1.33 14.54 -14.12
C LYS A 137 0.33 14.78 -15.23
N GLU A 138 -0.69 15.58 -14.95
CA GLU A 138 -1.68 16.03 -15.94
C GLU A 138 -1.52 17.53 -16.18
N PRO A 139 -0.75 17.95 -17.21
CA PRO A 139 -0.51 19.36 -17.47
C PRO A 139 -1.83 20.10 -17.77
N GLY A 140 -2.08 21.19 -17.05
CA GLY A 140 -3.29 22.01 -17.21
C GLY A 140 -4.50 21.56 -16.38
N ALA A 141 -4.45 20.38 -15.75
CA ALA A 141 -5.48 19.96 -14.81
C ALA A 141 -5.39 20.74 -13.49
N GLN A 142 -6.52 20.83 -12.77
CA GLN A 142 -6.60 21.47 -11.44
C GLN A 142 -5.77 20.72 -10.38
N ALA A 143 -5.69 19.40 -10.53
CA ALA A 143 -4.86 18.49 -9.73
C ALA A 143 -4.80 17.13 -10.43
N GLU A 144 -4.00 16.23 -9.87
CA GLU A 144 -3.90 14.84 -10.32
C GLU A 144 -5.12 13.99 -9.91
N PRO A 145 -5.36 12.84 -10.58
CA PRO A 145 -6.62 12.09 -10.45
C PRO A 145 -6.95 11.63 -9.03
N LEU A 146 -5.99 11.05 -8.29
CA LEU A 146 -6.28 10.57 -6.94
C LEU A 146 -6.59 11.72 -5.99
N TYR A 147 -5.86 12.84 -6.12
CA TYR A 147 -6.19 14.05 -5.37
C TYR A 147 -7.63 14.50 -5.63
N LEU A 148 -8.07 14.52 -6.89
CA LEU A 148 -9.42 14.97 -7.24
C LEU A 148 -10.49 14.06 -6.64
N ASP A 149 -10.31 12.73 -6.69
CA ASP A 149 -11.26 11.78 -6.09
C ASP A 149 -11.34 11.92 -4.57
N VAL A 150 -10.18 12.03 -3.90
CA VAL A 150 -10.11 12.19 -2.44
C VAL A 150 -10.74 13.52 -2.02
N MET A 151 -10.40 14.62 -2.70
CA MET A 151 -10.95 15.93 -2.38
C MET A 151 -12.47 15.96 -2.59
N THR A 152 -12.97 15.33 -3.65
CA THR A 152 -14.41 15.20 -3.91
C THR A 152 -15.10 14.43 -2.79
N ALA A 153 -14.58 13.25 -2.43
CA ALA A 153 -15.14 12.43 -1.34
C ALA A 153 -15.18 13.18 0.00
N LEU A 154 -14.11 13.91 0.34
CA LEU A 154 -14.04 14.70 1.58
C LEU A 154 -15.00 15.89 1.56
N ALA A 155 -15.09 16.60 0.44
CA ALA A 155 -15.96 17.76 0.30
C ALA A 155 -17.44 17.39 0.34
N GLU A 156 -17.83 16.32 -0.35
CA GLU A 156 -19.20 15.80 -0.33
C GLU A 156 -19.60 15.33 1.07
N ALA A 157 -18.74 14.54 1.74
CA ALA A 157 -19.01 14.09 3.11
C ALA A 157 -19.17 15.25 4.10
N PHE A 158 -18.36 16.30 3.95
CA PHE A 158 -18.49 17.52 4.76
C PHE A 158 -19.80 18.26 4.46
N ASN A 159 -20.12 18.48 3.18
CA ASN A 159 -21.33 19.20 2.77
C ASN A 159 -22.62 18.46 3.15
N ASN A 160 -22.58 17.13 3.18
CA ASN A 160 -23.71 16.28 3.60
C ASN A 160 -23.80 16.12 5.13
N GLY A 161 -22.83 16.63 5.90
CA GLY A 161 -22.78 16.47 7.36
C GLY A 161 -22.37 15.07 7.83
N GLU A 162 -21.87 14.21 6.94
CA GLU A 162 -21.30 12.89 7.27
C GLU A 162 -19.96 13.04 8.01
N ARG A 163 -19.28 14.18 7.84
CA ARG A 163 -18.04 14.52 8.52
C ARG A 163 -18.09 15.94 9.07
N GLU A 164 -17.72 16.11 10.34
CA GLU A 164 -17.76 17.41 11.03
C GLU A 164 -16.77 18.43 10.46
N THR A 165 -15.62 17.97 9.95
CA THR A 165 -14.56 18.85 9.46
C THR A 165 -14.06 18.39 8.10
N LEU A 166 -13.77 19.36 7.23
CA LEU A 166 -13.02 19.16 6.00
C LEU A 166 -11.50 19.27 6.28
N PRO A 167 -10.73 18.17 6.25
CA PRO A 167 -9.30 18.22 6.51
C PRO A 167 -8.58 19.03 5.43
N ARG A 168 -7.55 19.78 5.83
CA ARG A 168 -6.70 20.51 4.88
C ARG A 168 -5.98 19.51 3.98
N THR A 169 -6.29 19.53 2.69
CA THR A 169 -5.79 18.55 1.73
C THR A 169 -4.81 19.19 0.73
N ILE A 170 -3.63 18.62 0.58
CA ILE A 170 -2.59 19.04 -0.37
C ILE A 170 -2.28 17.92 -1.36
N GLY A 171 -1.84 18.28 -2.57
CA GLY A 171 -1.53 17.34 -3.66
C GLY A 171 -0.05 17.31 -4.00
N GLY A 172 0.52 16.12 -4.09
CA GLY A 172 1.94 15.91 -4.36
C GLY A 172 2.18 14.98 -5.53
N ARG A 173 3.14 15.32 -6.39
CA ARG A 173 3.64 14.39 -7.41
C ARG A 173 4.94 13.74 -6.99
N TYR A 174 5.09 12.46 -7.26
CA TYR A 174 6.30 11.70 -6.96
C TYR A 174 6.60 10.64 -8.02
N GLY A 175 7.83 10.12 -8.01
CA GLY A 175 8.14 8.83 -8.65
C GLY A 175 7.97 8.71 -10.16
N LEU A 176 7.85 9.83 -10.89
CA LEU A 176 7.71 9.83 -12.35
C LEU A 176 8.96 9.21 -12.99
N SER A 177 8.75 8.33 -13.97
CA SER A 177 9.84 7.61 -14.65
C SER A 177 10.81 6.91 -13.68
N SER A 178 10.25 6.26 -12.65
CA SER A 178 11.04 5.56 -11.61
C SER A 178 12.00 6.46 -10.83
N LYS A 179 11.73 7.77 -10.77
CA LYS A 179 12.44 8.67 -9.84
C LYS A 179 12.35 8.12 -8.42
N GLU A 180 13.46 8.13 -7.71
CA GLU A 180 13.55 7.56 -6.38
C GLU A 180 12.58 8.23 -5.41
N PHE A 181 11.91 7.41 -4.60
CA PHE A 181 11.02 7.86 -3.53
C PHE A 181 11.42 7.12 -2.26
N GLY A 182 12.45 7.64 -1.60
CA GLY A 182 12.98 7.10 -0.36
C GLY A 182 12.38 7.74 0.90
N PRO A 183 12.81 7.31 2.09
CA PRO A 183 12.31 7.82 3.38
C PRO A 183 12.34 9.34 3.54
N ALA A 184 13.40 10.01 3.07
CA ALA A 184 13.51 11.46 3.13
C ALA A 184 12.39 12.18 2.37
N CYS A 185 11.89 11.58 1.26
CA CYS A 185 10.75 12.13 0.53
C CYS A 185 9.48 12.07 1.37
N VAL A 186 9.22 10.95 2.05
CA VAL A 186 8.05 10.80 2.92
C VAL A 186 8.12 11.76 4.11
N LEU A 187 9.29 11.88 4.75
CA LEU A 187 9.53 12.83 5.83
C LEU A 187 9.28 14.28 5.37
N ALA A 188 9.73 14.65 4.16
CA ALA A 188 9.45 15.97 3.59
C ALA A 188 7.94 16.23 3.45
N VAL A 189 7.16 15.22 3.06
CA VAL A 189 5.69 15.35 2.96
C VAL A 189 5.04 15.54 4.33
N PHE A 190 5.43 14.75 5.34
CA PHE A 190 4.90 14.93 6.70
C PHE A 190 5.31 16.27 7.32
N ASN A 191 6.54 16.73 7.07
CA ASN A 191 7.00 18.05 7.48
C ASN A 191 6.19 19.15 6.82
N GLU A 192 5.89 19.02 5.53
CA GLU A 192 5.04 19.96 4.81
C GLU A 192 3.63 20.00 5.41
N LEU A 193 3.04 18.84 5.74
CA LEU A 193 1.73 18.76 6.41
C LEU A 193 1.69 19.46 7.77
N SER A 194 2.80 19.50 8.49
CA SER A 194 2.93 20.19 9.80
C SER A 194 3.03 21.71 9.69
N ARG A 195 3.25 22.27 8.50
CA ARG A 195 3.40 23.72 8.33
C ARG A 195 2.07 24.44 8.55
N ALA A 196 2.15 25.67 9.05
CA ALA A 196 0.98 26.54 9.15
C ALA A 196 0.35 26.83 7.76
N LYS A 197 1.19 27.02 6.74
CA LYS A 197 0.79 27.25 5.34
C LYS A 197 1.55 26.29 4.42
N PRO A 198 1.06 25.05 4.23
CA PRO A 198 1.69 24.11 3.31
C PRO A 198 1.47 24.55 1.86
N LYS A 199 2.37 24.11 0.97
CA LYS A 199 2.20 24.20 -0.47
C LYS A 199 0.97 23.36 -0.87
N PRO A 200 -0.06 23.95 -1.51
CA PRO A 200 -1.25 23.20 -1.92
C PRO A 200 -0.93 22.18 -3.02
N ARG A 201 0.10 22.45 -3.82
CA ARG A 201 0.64 21.56 -4.86
C ARG A 201 2.15 21.51 -4.72
N PHE A 202 2.72 20.31 -4.79
CA PHE A 202 4.17 20.14 -4.67
C PHE A 202 4.69 18.97 -5.52
N THR A 203 6.01 18.92 -5.65
CA THR A 203 6.75 17.76 -6.15
C THR A 203 7.73 17.29 -5.08
N VAL A 204 8.06 16.00 -5.07
CA VAL A 204 9.04 15.46 -4.12
C VAL A 204 10.01 14.51 -4.82
N GLY A 205 11.29 14.57 -4.44
CA GLY A 205 12.37 13.80 -5.04
C GLY A 205 13.11 14.50 -6.19
N ILE A 206 12.75 15.76 -6.51
CA ILE A 206 13.48 16.63 -7.45
C ILE A 206 13.83 17.95 -6.79
N TYR A 207 14.76 18.68 -7.40
CA TYR A 207 14.97 20.10 -7.14
C TYR A 207 14.36 20.87 -8.32
N ASP A 208 13.34 21.68 -8.03
CA ASP A 208 12.65 22.52 -9.00
C ASP A 208 12.84 23.98 -8.58
N ASP A 209 13.79 24.64 -9.23
CA ASP A 209 14.18 26.04 -9.06
C ASP A 209 13.42 27.01 -9.97
N VAL A 210 12.59 26.50 -10.87
CA VAL A 210 11.79 27.30 -11.80
C VAL A 210 10.43 27.61 -11.18
N THR A 211 9.66 26.57 -10.86
CA THR A 211 8.32 26.74 -10.28
C THR A 211 8.29 26.64 -8.76
N ASN A 212 9.43 26.29 -8.14
CA ASN A 212 9.57 26.19 -6.69
C ASN A 212 8.52 25.27 -6.05
N LEU A 213 8.07 24.23 -6.76
CA LEU A 213 7.10 23.26 -6.25
C LEU A 213 7.76 22.14 -5.44
N SER A 214 9.06 21.95 -5.62
CA SER A 214 9.80 20.89 -4.92
C SER A 214 9.82 21.10 -3.39
N LEU A 215 9.63 20.02 -2.64
CA LEU A 215 9.81 20.00 -1.20
C LEU A 215 11.30 19.81 -0.85
N PRO A 216 11.84 20.55 0.14
CA PRO A 216 13.18 20.31 0.63
C PRO A 216 13.24 18.96 1.33
N LEU A 217 14.24 18.14 0.99
CA LEU A 217 14.44 16.84 1.60
C LEU A 217 15.20 17.01 2.93
N PRO A 218 14.65 16.58 4.08
CA PRO A 218 15.38 16.55 5.33
C PRO A 218 16.46 15.46 5.30
N GLU A 219 17.41 15.55 6.23
CA GLU A 219 18.32 14.44 6.48
C GLU A 219 17.52 13.17 6.85
N ASN A 220 17.93 12.03 6.32
CA ASN A 220 17.26 10.77 6.63
C ASN A 220 17.61 10.33 8.05
N THR A 221 16.69 10.59 8.98
CA THR A 221 16.85 10.26 10.40
C THR A 221 16.35 8.86 10.77
N LEU A 222 15.93 8.04 9.80
CA LEU A 222 15.51 6.68 10.13
C LEU A 222 16.72 5.84 10.55
N PRO A 223 16.63 5.08 11.66
CA PRO A 223 17.69 4.16 12.06
C PRO A 223 17.94 3.18 10.91
N ALA A 224 19.21 2.95 10.60
CA ALA A 224 19.56 1.84 9.73
C ALA A 224 19.13 0.56 10.47
N ALA A 225 17.97 0.00 10.12
CA ALA A 225 17.58 -1.32 10.60
C ALA A 225 18.78 -2.28 10.44
N LEU A 226 18.88 -3.28 11.33
CA LEU A 226 19.86 -4.38 11.28
C LEU A 226 19.66 -5.31 10.06
N ASN A 227 19.43 -4.72 8.90
CA ASN A 227 19.32 -5.33 7.60
C ASN A 227 20.67 -5.18 6.90
N LEU A 228 21.25 -6.32 6.53
CA LEU A 228 22.45 -6.36 5.71
C LEU A 228 22.15 -5.72 4.34
N LYS A 229 22.57 -4.46 4.15
CA LYS A 229 22.54 -3.78 2.85
C LYS A 229 23.83 -4.12 2.10
N ARG A 230 23.71 -4.60 0.87
CA ARG A 230 24.86 -4.92 0.01
C ARG A 230 24.75 -4.19 -1.32
N TYR A 231 25.70 -3.29 -1.56
CA TYR A 231 25.89 -2.65 -2.85
C TYR A 231 26.88 -3.48 -3.65
N PHE A 232 26.58 -3.67 -4.93
CA PHE A 232 27.46 -4.33 -5.88
C PHE A 232 27.62 -3.37 -7.05
N THR A 233 28.84 -2.91 -7.26
CA THR A 233 29.26 -2.15 -8.44
C THR A 233 29.85 -3.13 -9.45
N ALA A 234 29.55 -2.94 -10.73
CA ALA A 234 30.07 -3.79 -11.79
C ALA A 234 30.22 -2.97 -13.07
N TRP A 235 31.24 -3.29 -13.86
CA TRP A 235 31.43 -2.75 -15.21
C TRP A 235 30.62 -3.60 -16.19
N GLU A 236 30.02 -2.99 -17.22
CA GLU A 236 28.98 -3.55 -18.10
C GLU A 236 29.28 -4.96 -18.67
N ALA A 237 30.55 -5.31 -18.85
CA ALA A 237 30.99 -6.61 -19.36
C ALA A 237 31.23 -7.70 -18.29
N THR A 238 31.19 -7.36 -16.99
CA THR A 238 31.30 -8.33 -15.90
C THR A 238 29.91 -8.81 -15.48
N ALA A 239 29.67 -10.12 -15.60
CA ALA A 239 28.40 -10.79 -15.32
C ALA A 239 28.00 -10.76 -13.82
N ALA A 240 27.81 -9.59 -13.23
CA ALA A 240 27.41 -9.44 -11.83
C ALA A 240 25.91 -9.68 -11.59
N TYR A 241 25.08 -9.67 -12.63
CA TYR A 241 23.64 -9.91 -12.53
C TYR A 241 23.24 -11.38 -12.23
N PRO A 242 23.73 -12.39 -12.96
CA PRO A 242 23.41 -13.79 -12.66
C PRO A 242 23.78 -14.24 -11.23
N PRO A 243 24.97 -13.93 -10.66
CA PRO A 243 25.31 -14.32 -9.29
C PRO A 243 24.44 -13.63 -8.23
N ARG A 244 23.93 -12.40 -8.46
CA ARG A 244 23.00 -11.73 -7.53
C ARG A 244 21.70 -12.51 -7.34
N LYS A 245 21.07 -12.97 -8.43
CA LYS A 245 19.83 -13.75 -8.36
C LYS A 245 20.04 -15.08 -7.64
N ILE A 246 21.19 -15.71 -7.86
CA ILE A 246 21.59 -16.96 -7.19
C ILE A 246 21.76 -16.72 -5.68
N ILE A 247 22.51 -15.69 -5.27
CA ILE A 247 22.71 -15.33 -3.86
C ILE A 247 21.37 -15.07 -3.16
N LEU A 248 20.47 -14.33 -3.80
CA LEU A 248 19.14 -14.07 -3.25
C LEU A 248 18.32 -15.37 -3.10
N LYS A 249 18.36 -16.25 -4.11
CA LYS A 249 17.64 -17.52 -4.07
C LYS A 249 18.18 -18.46 -2.99
N LEU A 250 19.51 -18.58 -2.86
CA LEU A 250 20.16 -19.37 -1.81
C LEU A 250 19.87 -18.84 -0.42
N SER A 251 19.92 -17.52 -0.21
CA SER A 251 19.62 -16.92 1.09
C SER A 251 18.15 -17.11 1.50
N VAL A 252 17.21 -17.06 0.57
CA VAL A 252 15.79 -17.41 0.83
C VAL A 252 15.63 -18.90 1.16
N ILE A 253 16.31 -19.79 0.44
CA ILE A 253 16.29 -21.25 0.71
C ILE A 253 16.87 -21.55 2.09
N LEU A 254 18.02 -20.97 2.44
CA LEU A 254 18.67 -21.14 3.75
C LEU A 254 17.78 -20.63 4.89
N ARG A 255 17.13 -19.46 4.73
CA ARG A 255 16.18 -18.95 5.74
C ARG A 255 14.95 -19.86 5.90
N ARG A 256 14.40 -20.40 4.80
CA ARG A 256 13.27 -21.34 4.85
C ARG A 256 13.67 -22.70 5.44
N GLY A 257 14.88 -23.19 5.14
CA GLY A 257 15.47 -24.39 5.72
C GLY A 257 15.68 -24.25 7.23
N MET A 258 16.27 -23.15 7.68
CA MET A 258 16.43 -22.85 9.11
C MET A 258 15.10 -22.73 9.85
N ARG A 259 14.06 -22.10 9.27
CA ARG A 259 12.73 -22.05 9.90
C ARG A 259 12.09 -23.44 10.04
N LYS A 260 12.30 -24.33 9.07
CA LYS A 260 11.86 -25.75 9.17
C LYS A 260 12.65 -26.50 10.25
N VAL A 261 13.97 -26.29 10.35
CA VAL A 261 14.80 -26.93 11.39
C VAL A 261 14.44 -26.44 12.80
N ILE A 262 14.21 -25.13 12.96
CA ILE A 262 13.76 -24.55 14.24
C ILE A 262 12.36 -25.08 14.61
N SER A 263 11.42 -25.12 13.67
CA SER A 263 10.09 -25.70 13.91
C SER A 263 10.16 -27.19 14.28
N PHE A 264 11.03 -27.96 13.61
CA PHE A 264 11.26 -29.39 13.91
C PHE A 264 11.95 -29.62 15.26
N MET A 265 12.88 -28.74 15.67
CA MET A 265 13.51 -28.76 16.99
C MET A 265 12.53 -28.36 18.11
N THR A 266 11.60 -27.45 17.83
CA THR A 266 10.58 -27.02 18.79
C THR A 266 9.51 -28.11 18.99
N LEU A 267 9.11 -28.81 17.91
CA LEU A 267 8.26 -30.00 18.00
C LEU A 267 8.95 -31.18 18.73
N LYS A 268 10.25 -31.41 18.53
CA LYS A 268 10.99 -32.45 19.27
C LYS A 268 11.16 -32.13 20.76
N LYS A 269 11.27 -30.84 21.13
CA LYS A 269 11.27 -30.42 22.55
C LYS A 269 9.91 -30.62 23.23
N LEU A 270 8.81 -30.47 22.50
CA LEU A 270 7.45 -30.71 23.01
C LEU A 270 7.08 -32.21 23.06
N ALA A 271 7.67 -33.06 22.21
CA ALA A 271 7.41 -34.49 22.17
C ALA A 271 8.35 -35.35 23.07
N GLY A 272 9.32 -34.73 23.76
CA GLY A 272 10.40 -35.42 24.47
C GLY A 272 10.49 -35.10 25.96
N SER A 273 9.37 -35.09 26.70
CA SER A 273 9.37 -35.09 28.17
C SER A 273 8.99 -36.48 28.69
N ARG A 274 9.99 -37.36 28.75
CA ARG A 274 10.04 -38.57 29.60
C ARG A 274 11.40 -39.21 29.40
N TYR A 275 12.43 -38.74 30.11
CA TYR A 275 13.48 -39.63 30.62
C TYR A 275 14.06 -39.03 31.90
N ARG A 276 14.18 -39.92 32.89
CA ARG A 276 14.38 -39.66 34.31
C ARG A 276 15.78 -39.09 34.63
N THR A 277 15.76 -38.28 35.68
CA THR A 277 16.86 -37.96 36.60
C THR A 277 17.66 -39.20 37.03
N CYS A 278 18.98 -39.06 37.08
CA CYS A 278 19.81 -39.69 38.11
C CYS A 278 20.94 -38.73 38.49
N ALA A 279 21.07 -38.49 39.79
CA ALA A 279 21.98 -37.54 40.41
C ALA A 279 23.34 -38.18 40.71
N SER A 280 24.41 -37.38 40.69
CA SER A 280 25.50 -37.51 41.67
C SER A 280 26.29 -36.20 41.75
N ALA A 281 26.49 -35.74 42.98
CA ALA A 281 27.20 -34.54 43.38
C ALA A 281 28.73 -34.71 43.34
N LYS A 282 29.46 -33.61 43.11
CA LYS A 282 30.52 -33.07 44.00
C LYS A 282 31.08 -31.75 43.44
N ASN A 283 31.29 -30.81 44.35
CA ASN A 283 31.68 -29.40 44.19
C ASN A 283 33.23 -29.27 44.24
N PRO A 284 33.82 -28.06 44.36
CA PRO A 284 34.20 -27.03 43.38
C PRO A 284 35.75 -26.91 43.20
N PHE A 285 36.27 -25.98 42.37
CA PHE A 285 37.50 -25.13 42.54
C PHE A 285 37.98 -24.56 41.17
N VAL A 286 37.81 -23.24 40.96
CA VAL A 286 38.82 -22.15 40.78
C VAL A 286 39.38 -21.95 39.35
N PRO A 287 39.47 -20.70 38.85
CA PRO A 287 39.89 -20.38 37.49
C PRO A 287 41.40 -20.10 37.38
N LEU A 288 41.97 -20.30 36.19
CA LEU A 288 43.28 -19.77 35.81
C LEU A 288 43.17 -19.06 34.46
N THR A 289 43.47 -17.76 34.52
CA THR A 289 44.05 -16.85 33.51
C THR A 289 43.51 -16.82 32.10
#